data_AF-A0A2V8GF79-F1
#
_entry.id   AF-A0A2V8GF79-F1
#
_cell.length_a   1.000
_cell.length_b   1.000
_cell.length_c   1.000
_cell.angle_alpha   90.00
_cell.angle_beta   90.00
_cell.angle_gamma   90.00
#
_symmetry.space_group_name_H-M   'P 1'
#
loop_
_entity.id
_entity.type
_entity.pdbx_description
1 polymer ?
#
loop_
_entity_poly.entity_id
_entity_poly.type
_entity_poly.pdbx_seq_one_letter_code
_entity_poly.pdbx_strand_id
1 'polypeptide(L)'
;MGRVVAVAFGSNLGDRRAHIRWAADRVAGLLEDFRLSSIIETAPVGAGLEHDPPFLNAAAVGGSAAPARDLLDALLAIEAARGRTRQRPGAPRTLDLDLILVGDEVIAERGLHVP
;
A
#
# COMPACT_ATOMS: atom_id res chain seq x y z
N MET A 1 -5.15 3.40 -23.18
CA MET A 1 -3.97 3.15 -22.32
C MET A 1 -4.36 3.61 -20.92
N GLY A 2 -4.26 2.72 -19.92
CA GLY A 2 -4.56 3.08 -18.54
C GLY A 2 -3.62 4.17 -18.03
N ARG A 3 -4.06 4.93 -17.02
CA ARG A 3 -3.21 5.88 -16.28
C ARG A 3 -2.17 5.11 -15.49
N VAL A 4 -0.97 5.66 -15.34
CA VAL A 4 0.05 5.07 -14.46
C VAL A 4 -0.47 5.13 -13.03
N VAL A 5 -0.42 4.02 -12.31
CA VAL A 5 -0.78 3.92 -10.90
C VAL A 5 0.45 3.47 -10.11
N ALA A 6 0.69 4.08 -8.95
CA ALA A 6 1.72 3.65 -8.01
C ALA A 6 1.11 3.29 -6.66
N VAL A 7 1.52 2.16 -6.10
CA VAL A 7 1.04 1.65 -4.80
C VAL A 7 2.24 1.35 -3.90
N ALA A 8 2.24 1.87 -2.67
CA ALA A 8 3.22 1.50 -1.65
C ALA A 8 2.72 0.29 -0.86
N PHE A 9 3.67 -0.53 -0.39
CA PHE A 9 3.43 -1.68 0.47
C PHE A 9 4.25 -1.50 1.74
N GLY A 10 3.63 -1.72 2.90
CA GLY A 10 4.31 -1.69 4.20
C GLY A 10 3.87 -2.83 5.13
N SER A 11 4.80 -3.41 5.88
CA SER A 11 4.47 -4.42 6.89
C SER A 11 5.54 -4.49 7.99
N ASN A 12 5.14 -4.42 9.26
CA ASN A 12 6.06 -4.59 10.40
C ASN A 12 5.63 -5.65 11.42
N LEU A 13 4.54 -6.38 11.18
CA LEU A 13 4.06 -7.47 12.04
C LEU A 13 3.98 -8.82 11.31
N GLY A 14 4.22 -9.90 12.04
CA GLY A 14 4.06 -11.27 11.54
C GLY A 14 5.03 -11.64 10.42
N ASP A 15 4.57 -12.46 9.47
CA ASP A 15 5.36 -12.79 8.27
C ASP A 15 5.26 -11.66 7.23
N ARG A 16 6.03 -10.60 7.49
CA ARG A 16 6.04 -9.35 6.72
C ARG A 16 6.24 -9.58 5.21
N ARG A 17 7.12 -10.51 4.83
CA ARG A 17 7.38 -10.85 3.42
C ARG A 17 6.18 -11.56 2.79
N ALA A 18 5.57 -12.50 3.51
CA ALA A 18 4.36 -13.18 3.02
C ALA A 18 3.16 -12.23 2.91
N HIS A 19 3.04 -11.22 3.79
CA HIS A 19 2.04 -10.16 3.67
C HIS A 19 2.23 -9.35 2.38
N ILE A 20 3.43 -8.85 2.12
CA ILE A 20 3.73 -8.06 0.91
C ILE A 20 3.50 -8.88 -0.36
N ARG A 21 4.02 -10.10 -0.44
CA ARG A 21 3.87 -10.95 -1.64
C ARG A 21 2.41 -11.25 -1.98
N TRP A 22 1.63 -11.64 -0.97
CA TRP A 22 0.22 -11.94 -1.17
C TRP A 22 -0.60 -10.71 -1.58
N ALA A 23 -0.23 -9.53 -1.08
CA ALA A 23 -0.85 -8.28 -1.49
C ALA A 23 -0.45 -7.92 -2.93
N ALA A 24 0.82 -8.07 -3.28
CA ALA A 24 1.33 -7.83 -4.62
C ALA A 24 0.59 -8.70 -5.66
N ASP A 25 0.36 -9.99 -5.37
CA ASP A 25 -0.42 -10.88 -6.26
C ASP A 25 -1.85 -10.36 -6.53
N ARG A 26 -2.47 -9.69 -5.55
CA ARG A 26 -3.82 -9.11 -5.69
C ARG A 26 -3.81 -7.79 -6.41
N VAL A 27 -2.86 -6.92 -6.08
CA VAL A 27 -2.67 -5.64 -6.78
C VAL A 27 -2.30 -5.86 -8.24
N ALA A 28 -1.56 -6.92 -8.57
CA ALA A 28 -1.28 -7.32 -9.94
C ALA A 28 -2.56 -7.66 -10.74
N GLY A 29 -3.64 -8.09 -10.07
CA GLY A 29 -4.94 -8.29 -10.70
C GLY A 29 -5.73 -6.99 -10.95
N LEU A 30 -5.30 -5.86 -10.37
CA LEU A 30 -5.93 -4.54 -10.53
C LEU A 30 -5.24 -3.67 -11.58
N LEU A 31 -3.99 -4.01 -11.93
CA LEU A 31 -3.11 -3.17 -12.74
C LEU A 31 -2.60 -3.92 -13.97
N GLU A 32 -2.62 -3.27 -15.12
CA GLU A 32 -1.95 -3.69 -16.35
C GLU A 32 -0.43 -3.48 -16.20
N ASP A 33 0.39 -4.34 -16.83
CA ASP A 33 1.87 -4.23 -16.82
C ASP A 33 2.48 -4.06 -15.43
N PHE A 34 1.92 -4.77 -14.44
CA PHE A 34 2.34 -4.69 -13.04
C PHE A 34 3.83 -4.99 -12.86
N ARG A 35 4.54 -4.11 -12.15
CA ARG A 35 5.92 -4.32 -11.70
C ARG A 35 6.07 -3.98 -10.24
N LEU A 36 6.67 -4.90 -9.47
CA LEU A 36 7.00 -4.72 -8.07
C LEU A 36 8.49 -4.39 -7.92
N SER A 37 8.82 -3.48 -7.02
CA SER A 37 10.21 -3.18 -6.62
C SER A 37 10.82 -4.33 -5.81
N SER A 38 12.12 -4.23 -5.53
CA SER A 38 12.73 -4.99 -4.43
C SER A 38 12.01 -4.66 -3.11
N ILE A 39 11.87 -5.67 -2.25
CA ILE A 39 11.42 -5.49 -0.86
C ILE A 39 12.64 -5.10 -0.03
N ILE A 40 12.57 -3.95 0.63
CA ILE A 40 13.65 -3.42 1.49
C ILE A 40 13.18 -3.34 2.94
N GLU A 41 14.12 -3.43 3.88
CA GLU A 41 13.84 -3.21 5.29
C GLU A 41 14.24 -1.79 5.68
N THR A 42 13.37 -1.08 6.40
CA THR A 42 13.61 0.29 6.86
C THR A 42 13.25 0.43 8.33
N ALA A 43 13.93 1.35 9.03
CA ALA A 43 13.53 1.73 10.38
C ALA A 43 12.13 2.39 10.37
N PRO A 44 11.34 2.27 11.46
CA PRO A 44 10.13 3.08 11.65
C PRO A 44 10.48 4.57 11.66
N VAL A 45 9.58 5.40 11.12
CA VAL A 45 9.73 6.85 11.08
C VAL A 45 8.55 7.50 11.79
N GLY A 46 8.83 8.32 12.81
CA GLY A 46 7.82 9.04 13.58
C GLY A 46 8.10 9.00 15.07
N ALA A 47 7.66 10.03 15.79
CA ALA A 47 7.82 10.13 17.24
C ALA A 47 7.04 9.01 17.95
N GLY A 48 7.70 8.29 18.86
CA GLY A 48 7.10 7.19 19.62
C GLY A 48 7.07 5.85 18.89
N LEU A 49 7.70 5.75 17.71
CA LEU A 49 7.84 4.50 16.95
C LEU A 49 9.25 3.92 17.03
N GLU A 50 10.14 4.51 17.85
CA GLU A 50 11.56 4.14 17.93
C GLU A 50 11.77 2.71 18.45
N HIS A 51 10.76 2.16 19.13
CA HIS A 51 10.75 0.81 19.67
C HIS A 51 9.94 -0.18 18.84
N ASP A 52 9.30 0.27 17.75
CA ASP A 52 8.55 -0.63 16.87
C ASP A 52 9.52 -1.48 16.03
N PRO A 53 9.10 -2.70 15.62
CA PRO A 53 9.88 -3.50 14.70
C PRO A 53 10.08 -2.78 13.36
N PRO A 54 11.19 -3.04 12.64
CA PRO A 54 11.42 -2.46 11.34
C PRO A 54 10.33 -2.87 10.34
N PHE A 55 10.09 -2.01 9.36
CA PHE A 55 9.15 -2.26 8.28
C PHE A 55 9.86 -2.96 7.13
N LEU A 56 9.17 -3.91 6.51
CA LEU A 56 9.43 -4.22 5.12
C LEU A 56 8.57 -3.30 4.25
N ASN A 57 9.21 -2.68 3.27
CA ASN A 57 8.58 -1.77 2.32
C ASN A 57 8.88 -2.18 0.88
N ALA A 58 7.91 -1.92 0.00
CA ALA A 58 8.06 -2.05 -1.44
C ALA A 58 7.13 -1.05 -2.14
N ALA A 59 7.30 -0.86 -3.44
CA ALA A 59 6.38 -0.11 -4.28
C ALA A 59 6.08 -0.91 -5.55
N ALA A 60 4.88 -0.76 -6.09
CA ALA A 60 4.54 -1.28 -7.40
C ALA A 60 4.01 -0.18 -8.31
N VAL A 61 4.19 -0.40 -9.61
CA VAL A 61 3.62 0.44 -10.68
C VAL A 61 2.89 -0.41 -11.70
N GLY A 62 1.89 0.17 -12.37
CA GLY A 62 1.18 -0.43 -13.49
C GLY A 62 0.20 0.56 -14.11
N GLY A 63 -0.60 0.11 -15.08
CA GLY A 63 -1.66 0.89 -15.71
C GLY A 63 -3.04 0.56 -15.16
N SER A 64 -3.93 1.55 -15.01
CA SER A 64 -5.35 1.30 -14.74
C SER A 64 -6.26 2.36 -15.34
N ALA A 65 -7.43 1.93 -15.80
CA ALA A 65 -8.54 2.81 -16.19
C ALA A 65 -9.55 3.02 -15.05
N ALA A 66 -9.41 2.30 -13.94
CA ALA A 66 -10.31 2.43 -12.79
C ALA A 66 -10.18 3.81 -12.13
N PRO A 67 -11.26 4.41 -11.62
CA PRO A 67 -11.21 5.60 -10.78
C PRO A 67 -10.32 5.42 -9.55
N ALA A 68 -9.69 6.50 -9.07
CA ALA A 68 -8.85 6.47 -7.87
C ALA A 68 -9.58 5.94 -6.63
N ARG A 69 -10.88 6.24 -6.50
CA ARG A 69 -11.73 5.73 -5.42
C ARG A 69 -11.85 4.21 -5.45
N ASP A 70 -12.14 3.63 -6.61
CA ASP A 70 -12.30 2.18 -6.78
C ASP A 70 -10.98 1.44 -6.50
N LEU A 71 -9.86 2.03 -6.92
CA LEU A 71 -8.53 1.52 -6.59
C LEU A 71 -8.29 1.53 -5.08
N LEU A 72 -8.55 2.66 -4.42
CA LEU A 72 -8.38 2.77 -2.98
C LEU A 72 -9.25 1.77 -2.21
N ASP A 73 -10.52 1.63 -2.59
CA ASP A 73 -11.44 0.69 -1.95
C ASP A 73 -10.97 -0.77 -2.10
N ALA A 74 -10.42 -1.12 -3.27
CA ALA A 74 -9.81 -2.43 -3.49
C ALA A 74 -8.56 -2.64 -2.61
N LEU A 75 -7.69 -1.64 -2.47
CA LEU A 75 -6.53 -1.72 -1.57
C LEU A 75 -6.95 -1.91 -0.12
N LEU A 76 -7.93 -1.13 0.36
CA LEU A 76 -8.48 -1.26 1.71
C LEU A 76 -9.08 -2.65 1.97
N ALA A 77 -9.75 -3.24 0.99
CA ALA A 77 -10.27 -4.61 1.10
C ALA A 77 -9.15 -5.65 1.22
N ILE A 78 -8.04 -5.48 0.49
CA ILE A 78 -6.85 -6.35 0.57
C ILE A 78 -6.21 -6.26 1.97
N GLU A 79 -6.12 -5.07 2.55
CA GLU A 79 -5.63 -4.87 3.92
C GLU A 79 -6.51 -5.54 4.97
N ALA A 80 -7.83 -5.35 4.86
CA ALA A 80 -8.80 -5.93 5.78
C ALA A 80 -8.70 -7.46 5.80
N ALA A 81 -8.51 -8.08 4.63
CA ALA A 81 -8.31 -9.51 4.50
C ALA A 81 -6.99 -10.03 5.12
N ARG A 82 -6.05 -9.15 5.48
CA ARG A 82 -4.83 -9.47 6.25
C ARG A 82 -4.89 -9.00 7.70
N GLY A 83 -6.09 -8.71 8.21
CA GLY A 83 -6.31 -8.44 9.63
C GLY A 83 -5.75 -7.11 10.10
N ARG A 84 -5.62 -6.12 9.21
CA ARG A 84 -5.21 -4.77 9.60
C ARG A 84 -6.23 -4.19 10.59
N THR A 85 -5.81 -3.93 11.82
CA THR A 85 -6.61 -3.22 12.85
C THR A 85 -6.04 -1.83 13.10
N ARG A 86 -6.85 -0.78 12.90
CA ARG A 86 -6.44 0.62 13.11
C ARG A 86 -6.68 1.03 14.58
N GLN A 87 -5.76 0.65 15.47
CA GLN A 87 -5.89 0.94 16.91
C GLN A 87 -5.45 2.37 17.27
N ARG A 88 -4.37 2.87 16.66
CA ARG A 88 -3.85 4.23 16.84
C ARG A 88 -3.14 4.70 15.57
N PRO A 89 -2.98 6.01 15.35
CA PRO A 89 -2.06 6.52 14.34
C PRO A 89 -0.67 5.92 14.55
N GLY A 90 -0.03 5.45 13.48
CA GLY A 90 1.31 4.85 13.57
C GLY A 90 1.36 3.43 14.14
N ALA A 91 0.23 2.80 14.50
CA ALA A 91 0.25 1.45 15.04
C ALA A 91 1.00 0.44 14.14
N PRO A 92 1.69 -0.56 14.74
CA PRO A 92 2.16 -1.72 14.00
C PRO A 92 1.03 -2.39 13.22
N ARG A 93 1.34 -2.84 12.00
CA ARG A 93 0.36 -3.36 11.04
C ARG A 93 0.92 -4.56 10.28
N THR A 94 0.03 -5.51 10.02
CA THR A 94 0.31 -6.69 9.19
C THR A 94 0.52 -6.31 7.74
N LEU A 95 -0.26 -5.35 7.23
CA LEU A 95 -0.18 -4.85 5.86
C LEU A 95 -0.69 -3.41 5.80
N ASP A 96 -0.04 -2.60 4.98
CA ASP A 96 -0.40 -1.25 4.59
C ASP A 96 -0.25 -1.13 3.07
N LEU A 97 -1.26 -0.58 2.42
CA LEU A 97 -1.31 -0.32 0.98
C LEU A 97 -1.75 1.13 0.75
N ASP A 98 -0.82 1.96 0.33
CA ASP A 98 -1.09 3.36 0.02
C ASP A 98 -1.16 3.57 -1.49
N LEU A 99 -2.26 4.17 -1.95
CA LEU A 99 -2.35 4.68 -3.32
C LEU A 99 -1.54 5.98 -3.40
N ILE A 100 -0.39 5.95 -4.08
CA ILE A 100 0.52 7.09 -4.16
C ILE A 100 0.11 8.03 -5.31
N LEU A 101 -0.26 7.45 -6.46
CA LEU A 101 -0.44 8.21 -7.69
C LEU A 101 -1.44 7.51 -8.62
N VAL A 102 -2.24 8.30 -9.33
CA VAL A 102 -3.13 7.89 -10.43
C VAL A 102 -3.01 8.90 -11.57
N GLY A 103 -2.17 8.62 -12.54
CA GLY A 103 -1.81 9.55 -13.61
C GLY A 103 -1.28 10.87 -13.04
N ASP A 104 -1.83 11.98 -13.52
CA ASP A 104 -1.52 13.33 -13.05
C ASP A 104 -2.62 13.90 -12.15
N GLU A 105 -3.47 13.05 -11.57
CA GLU A 105 -4.58 13.49 -10.72
C GLU A 105 -4.06 14.09 -9.41
N VAL A 106 -4.67 15.21 -9.00
CA VAL A 106 -4.51 15.82 -7.68
C VAL A 106 -5.88 15.86 -7.01
N ILE A 107 -6.07 15.04 -5.99
CA ILE A 107 -7.33 14.83 -5.29
C ILE A 107 -7.10 15.07 -3.81
N ALA A 108 -7.90 15.95 -3.22
CA ALA A 108 -7.91 16.20 -1.78
C ALA A 108 -9.36 16.18 -1.28
N GLU A 109 -9.86 14.99 -0.94
CA GLU A 109 -11.22 14.81 -0.43
C GLU A 109 -11.24 13.89 0.79
N ARG A 110 -12.41 13.77 1.43
CA ARG A 110 -12.52 12.96 2.64
C ARG A 110 -12.19 11.50 2.31
N GLY A 111 -11.15 10.97 2.96
CA GLY A 111 -10.74 9.58 2.83
C GLY A 111 -10.13 9.21 1.48
N LEU A 112 -9.70 10.17 0.65
CA LEU A 112 -8.83 9.94 -0.51
C LEU A 112 -7.98 11.18 -0.74
N HIS A 113 -6.67 10.97 -0.76
CA HIS A 113 -5.69 11.99 -1.08
C HIS A 113 -4.66 11.37 -2.03
N VAL A 114 -4.48 11.96 -3.21
CA VAL A 114 -3.45 11.56 -4.18
C VAL A 114 -2.96 12.80 -4.96
N PRO A 115 -1.65 12.94 -5.23
CA PRO A 115 -0.64 12.53 -4.28
C PRO A 115 -0.89 13.18 -2.92
#